data_AF-A0A177D6W5-F1
#
_entry.id   AF-A0A177D6W5-F1
#
_cell.length_a   1.000
_cell.length_b   1.000
_cell.length_c   1.000
_cell.angle_alpha   90.00
_cell.angle_beta   90.00
_cell.angle_gamma   90.00
#
_symmetry.space_group_name_H-M   'P 1'
#
loop_
_entity.id
_entity.type
_entity.pdbx_description
1 polymer ?
#
loop_
_entity_poly.entity_id
_entity_poly.type
_entity_poly.pdbx_seq_one_letter_code
_entity_poly.pdbx_strand_id
1 'polypeptide(L)'
;KDNDLHWYPDKGDFSHPTKMPSQNPHNDRPRNPKRTKSCRPESSEHRHVRFEHKHECRENEREALLSGRLTPPPGAGPNWAKNRVATLEKYAKRTKRRHKKYEKRMRKAAEAGQAS
;
A
#
# COMPACT_ATOMS: atom_id res chain seq x y z
N LYS A 1 32.71 25.54 0.25
CA LYS A 1 32.25 24.15 0.03
C LYS A 1 32.09 23.54 1.42
N ASP A 2 30.92 23.24 1.97
CA ASP A 2 29.59 23.12 1.39
C ASP A 2 28.53 23.48 2.44
N ASN A 3 27.39 23.97 1.95
CA ASN A 3 26.18 24.27 2.69
C ASN A 3 25.53 22.97 3.19
N ASP A 4 25.62 22.69 4.49
CA ASP A 4 24.67 21.77 5.15
C ASP A 4 23.41 22.56 5.50
N LEU A 5 22.50 22.61 4.53
CA LEU A 5 21.14 23.08 4.69
C LEU A 5 20.38 22.07 5.57
N HIS A 6 20.59 22.13 6.89
CA HIS A 6 19.78 21.42 7.86
C HIS A 6 18.34 21.95 7.76
N TRP A 7 17.48 21.18 7.10
CA TRP A 7 16.04 21.39 7.08
C TRP A 7 15.49 21.17 8.50
N TYR A 8 15.44 22.25 9.28
CA TYR A 8 14.57 22.33 10.46
C TYR A 8 13.18 22.76 9.97
N PRO A 9 12.14 21.92 10.09
CA PRO A 9 10.79 22.43 10.00
C PRO A 9 10.54 23.26 11.27
N ASP A 10 10.49 24.56 11.04
CA ASP A 10 10.05 25.60 11.96
C ASP A 10 8.80 25.15 12.72
N LYS A 11 8.73 25.49 14.01
CA LYS A 11 7.60 25.17 14.89
C LYS A 11 6.41 26.02 14.49
N GLY A 12 5.70 25.60 13.45
CA GLY A 12 4.36 26.09 13.16
C GLY A 12 3.40 25.60 14.25
N ASP A 13 2.59 26.50 14.79
CA ASP A 13 1.53 26.30 15.79
C ASP A 13 0.42 25.32 15.32
N PHE A 14 0.78 24.07 15.05
CA PHE A 14 -0.21 23.00 14.96
C PHE A 14 -0.55 22.55 16.37
N SER A 15 -1.51 23.25 16.97
CA SER A 15 -2.31 22.69 18.07
C SER A 15 -2.90 21.34 17.61
N HIS A 16 -2.20 20.25 17.90
CA HIS A 16 -2.81 18.93 17.84
C HIS A 16 -3.89 18.92 18.92
N PRO A 17 -5.19 18.76 18.59
CA PRO A 17 -6.18 18.62 19.63
C PRO A 17 -5.86 17.33 20.40
N THR A 18 -5.41 17.48 21.65
CA THR A 18 -5.09 16.39 22.58
C THR A 18 -6.33 15.58 22.99
N LYS A 19 -7.52 15.98 22.54
CA LYS A 19 -8.76 15.20 22.66
C LYS A 19 -9.06 14.49 21.34
N MET A 20 -8.82 13.17 21.35
CA MET A 20 -9.43 12.27 20.37
C MET A 20 -10.95 12.45 20.39
N PRO A 21 -11.62 12.61 19.23
CA PRO A 21 -13.07 12.67 19.21
C PRO A 21 -13.64 11.35 19.72
N SER A 22 -14.61 11.44 20.62
CA SER A 22 -15.37 10.31 21.17
C SER A 22 -15.83 9.37 20.04
N GLN A 23 -15.48 8.08 20.15
CA GLN A 23 -16.00 7.04 19.26
C GLN A 23 -17.41 6.56 19.67
N ASN A 24 -17.97 7.09 20.76
CA ASN A 24 -19.30 6.73 21.26
C ASN A 24 -20.38 7.10 20.22
N PRO A 25 -21.16 6.13 19.71
CA PRO A 25 -22.20 6.36 18.72
C PRO A 25 -23.39 7.18 19.23
N HIS A 26 -23.51 7.40 20.54
CA HIS A 26 -24.61 8.14 21.18
C HIS A 26 -24.25 9.59 21.58
N ASN A 27 -23.18 10.16 21.03
CA ASN A 27 -22.78 11.53 21.33
C ASN A 27 -23.27 12.49 20.24
N ASP A 28 -24.10 13.46 20.60
CA ASP A 28 -24.72 14.45 19.69
C ASP A 28 -23.72 15.48 19.12
N ARG A 29 -22.45 15.45 19.55
CA ARG A 29 -21.42 16.33 18.97
C ARG A 29 -21.13 15.93 17.52
N PRO A 30 -21.06 16.90 16.59
CA PRO A 30 -20.75 16.62 15.20
C PRO A 30 -19.40 15.91 15.09
N ARG A 31 -19.43 14.69 14.54
CA ARG A 31 -18.23 13.95 14.15
C ARG A 31 -17.37 14.88 13.29
N ASN A 32 -16.10 15.03 13.68
CA ASN A 32 -15.15 15.94 13.05
C ASN A 32 -15.27 15.90 11.51
N PRO A 33 -15.66 17.00 10.85
CA PRO A 33 -15.87 17.04 9.41
C PRO A 33 -14.56 17.01 8.60
N LYS A 34 -13.39 16.89 9.26
CA LYS A 34 -12.07 16.74 8.62
C LYS A 34 -11.85 15.45 7.83
N ARG A 35 -12.90 14.69 7.49
CA ARG A 35 -12.86 13.85 6.27
C ARG A 35 -12.97 14.79 5.08
N THR A 36 -11.90 15.54 4.85
CA THR A 36 -11.69 16.38 3.68
C THR A 36 -11.91 15.54 2.43
N LYS A 37 -12.28 16.23 1.35
CA LYS A 37 -12.74 15.72 0.05
C LYS A 37 -11.75 14.79 -0.70
N SER A 38 -10.70 14.28 -0.06
CA SER A 38 -9.71 13.35 -0.62
C SER A 38 -10.06 11.86 -0.44
N CYS A 39 -11.06 11.51 0.35
CA CYS A 39 -11.46 10.12 0.59
C CYS A 39 -12.43 9.57 -0.47
N ARG A 40 -12.25 9.88 -1.77
CA ARG A 40 -13.01 9.17 -2.80
C ARG A 40 -12.49 7.74 -2.86
N PRO A 41 -13.31 6.72 -2.58
CA PRO A 41 -12.86 5.34 -2.66
C PRO A 41 -12.46 5.05 -4.12
N GLU A 42 -11.20 4.67 -4.29
CA GLU A 42 -10.66 4.15 -5.55
C GLU A 42 -11.53 3.01 -6.10
N SER A 43 -11.78 2.99 -7.41
CA SER A 43 -12.52 1.90 -8.05
C SER A 43 -11.83 0.55 -7.83
N SER A 44 -12.61 -0.53 -7.86
CA SER A 44 -12.08 -1.88 -7.67
C SER A 44 -11.04 -2.22 -8.74
N GLU A 45 -11.27 -1.77 -9.97
CA GLU A 45 -10.42 -1.92 -11.15
C GLU A 45 -9.11 -1.17 -10.96
N HIS A 46 -9.15 0.13 -10.62
CA HIS A 46 -7.92 0.91 -10.44
C HIS A 46 -7.05 0.34 -9.30
N ARG A 47 -7.71 -0.09 -8.22
CA ARG A 47 -7.04 -0.75 -7.10
C ARG A 47 -6.39 -2.07 -7.51
N HIS A 48 -7.06 -2.86 -8.37
CA HIS A 48 -6.52 -4.12 -8.88
C HIS A 48 -5.28 -3.88 -9.76
N VAL A 49 -5.37 -2.95 -10.71
CA VAL A 49 -4.25 -2.56 -11.58
C VAL A 49 -3.04 -2.09 -10.77
N ARG A 50 -3.23 -1.21 -9.78
CA ARG A 50 -2.13 -0.75 -8.91
C ARG A 50 -1.46 -1.91 -8.17
N PHE A 51 -2.23 -2.94 -7.81
CA PHE A 51 -1.67 -4.11 -7.15
C PHE A 51 -0.92 -5.04 -8.11
N GLU A 52 -1.34 -5.17 -9.36
CA GLU A 52 -0.62 -5.91 -10.40
C GLU A 52 0.71 -5.22 -10.73
N HIS A 53 0.70 -3.90 -10.92
CA HIS A 53 1.94 -3.15 -11.14
C HIS A 53 2.92 -3.30 -9.97
N LYS A 54 2.42 -3.21 -8.73
CA LYS A 54 3.25 -3.46 -7.54
C LYS A 54 3.77 -4.90 -7.47
N HIS A 55 3.07 -5.87 -8.05
CA HIS A 55 3.53 -7.25 -8.11
C HIS A 55 4.67 -7.41 -9.11
N GLU A 56 4.55 -6.79 -10.28
CA GLU A 56 5.60 -6.76 -11.30
C GLU A 56 6.91 -6.20 -10.74
N CYS A 57 6.87 -5.04 -10.06
CA CYS A 57 8.07 -4.47 -9.43
C CYS A 57 8.73 -5.44 -8.44
N ARG A 58 7.93 -6.23 -7.72
CA ARG A 58 8.41 -7.20 -6.74
C ARG A 58 8.98 -8.46 -7.37
N GLU A 59 8.44 -8.92 -8.49
CA GLU A 59 9.03 -10.02 -9.25
C GLU A 59 10.37 -9.59 -9.83
N ASN A 60 10.45 -8.38 -10.41
CA ASN A 60 11.73 -7.83 -10.88
C ASN A 60 12.75 -7.71 -9.74
N GLU A 61 12.33 -7.30 -8.54
CA GLU A 61 13.20 -7.28 -7.36
C GLU A 61 13.65 -8.69 -6.96
N ARG A 62 12.75 -9.67 -7.00
CA ARG A 62 13.05 -11.07 -6.66
C ARG A 62 14.07 -11.66 -7.65
N GLU A 63 13.88 -11.42 -8.94
CA GLU A 63 14.82 -11.86 -9.98
C GLU A 63 16.17 -11.16 -9.85
N ALA A 64 16.20 -9.86 -9.55
CA ALA A 64 17.43 -9.12 -9.29
C ALA A 64 18.18 -9.65 -8.06
N LEU A 65 17.48 -10.11 -7.02
CA LEU A 65 18.09 -10.76 -5.86
C LEU A 65 18.65 -12.15 -6.19
N LEU A 66 17.90 -12.95 -6.96
CA LEU A 66 18.32 -14.31 -7.34
C LEU A 66 19.49 -14.31 -8.33
N SER A 67 19.53 -13.33 -9.24
CA SER A 67 20.64 -13.12 -10.18
C SER A 67 21.87 -12.48 -9.53
N GLY A 68 21.79 -12.04 -8.27
CA GLY A 68 22.87 -11.31 -7.61
C GLY A 68 23.08 -9.88 -8.11
N ARG A 69 22.19 -9.36 -8.96
CA ARG A 69 22.23 -7.97 -9.45
C ARG A 69 21.93 -6.96 -8.35
N LEU A 70 21.11 -7.33 -7.38
CA LEU A 70 20.71 -6.46 -6.27
C LEU A 70 21.58 -6.75 -5.04
N THR A 71 22.37 -5.76 -4.64
CA THR A 71 23.20 -5.86 -3.45
C THR A 71 22.39 -5.55 -2.19
N PRO A 72 22.75 -6.17 -1.05
CA PRO A 72 22.12 -5.83 0.22
C PRO A 72 22.44 -4.37 0.60
N PRO A 73 21.49 -3.66 1.24
CA PRO A 73 21.74 -2.29 1.69
C PRO A 73 22.82 -2.25 2.78
N PRO A 74 23.47 -1.10 3.00
CA PRO A 74 24.48 -0.95 4.06
C PRO A 74 23.89 -1.34 5.43
N GLY A 75 24.62 -2.15 6.19
CA GLY A 75 24.17 -2.64 7.51
C GLY A 75 23.19 -3.83 7.45
N ALA A 76 22.88 -4.37 6.28
CA ALA A 76 22.08 -5.58 6.17
C ALA A 76 22.84 -6.81 6.68
N GLY A 77 22.16 -7.62 7.50
CA GLY A 77 22.72 -8.88 8.00
C GLY A 77 22.87 -9.96 6.93
N PRO A 78 23.61 -11.05 7.23
CA PRO A 78 24.00 -12.09 6.25
C PRO A 78 22.82 -12.85 5.61
N ASN A 79 21.64 -12.83 6.24
CA ASN A 79 20.43 -13.49 5.73
C ASN A 79 19.44 -12.54 5.04
N TRP A 80 19.83 -11.28 4.79
CA TRP A 80 18.93 -10.26 4.24
C TRP A 80 18.30 -10.70 2.91
N ALA A 81 19.12 -11.17 1.96
CA ALA A 81 18.64 -11.57 0.64
C ALA A 81 17.65 -12.74 0.73
N LYS A 82 17.98 -13.77 1.51
CA LYS A 82 17.09 -14.94 1.73
C LYS A 82 15.76 -14.52 2.36
N ASN A 83 15.79 -13.67 3.38
CA ASN A 83 14.59 -13.16 4.05
C ASN A 83 13.74 -12.29 3.11
N ARG A 84 14.40 -11.50 2.25
CA ARG A 84 13.72 -10.65 1.27
C ARG A 84 13.03 -11.50 0.20
N VAL A 85 13.71 -12.49 -0.36
CA VAL A 85 13.14 -13.44 -1.32
C VAL A 85 11.92 -14.16 -0.72
N ALA A 86 12.04 -14.69 0.51
CA ALA A 86 10.91 -15.34 1.19
C ALA A 86 9.70 -14.39 1.37
N THR A 87 9.95 -13.11 1.62
CA THR A 87 8.91 -12.09 1.73
C THR A 87 8.25 -11.81 0.37
N LEU A 88 9.05 -11.70 -0.70
CA LEU A 88 8.56 -11.50 -2.06
C LEU A 88 7.70 -12.68 -2.52
N GLU A 89 8.09 -13.92 -2.21
CA GLU A 89 7.29 -15.11 -2.51
C GLU A 89 5.94 -15.15 -1.79
N LYS A 90 5.91 -14.71 -0.52
CA LYS A 90 4.64 -14.54 0.22
C LYS A 90 3.73 -13.53 -0.50
N TYR A 91 4.28 -12.43 -1.01
CA TYR A 91 3.51 -11.46 -1.77
C TYR A 91 3.02 -12.03 -3.11
N ALA A 92 3.85 -12.77 -3.84
CA ALA A 92 3.45 -13.42 -5.09
C ALA A 92 2.26 -14.36 -4.88
N LYS A 93 2.31 -15.21 -3.85
CA LYS A 93 1.18 -16.10 -3.48
C LYS A 93 -0.09 -15.31 -3.17
N ARG A 94 0.02 -14.19 -2.44
CA ARG A 94 -1.12 -13.32 -2.12
C ARG A 94 -1.69 -12.63 -3.37
N THR A 95 -0.84 -12.17 -4.29
CA THR A 95 -1.30 -11.57 -5.55
C THR A 95 -2.04 -12.59 -6.41
N LYS A 96 -1.49 -13.80 -6.61
CA LYS A 96 -2.17 -14.87 -7.36
C LYS A 96 -3.58 -15.16 -6.83
N ARG A 97 -3.74 -15.23 -5.50
CA ARG A 97 -5.05 -15.41 -4.86
C ARG A 97 -5.99 -14.23 -5.12
N ARG A 98 -5.49 -12.99 -5.04
CA ARG A 98 -6.26 -11.78 -5.33
C ARG A 98 -6.70 -11.73 -6.79
N HIS A 99 -5.79 -12.00 -7.71
CA HIS A 99 -6.04 -12.03 -9.14
C HIS A 99 -7.14 -13.06 -9.48
N LYS A 100 -6.99 -14.31 -9.01
CA LYS A 100 -8.03 -15.34 -9.18
C LYS A 100 -9.41 -14.92 -8.65
N LYS A 101 -9.46 -14.21 -7.53
CA LYS A 101 -10.72 -13.68 -6.98
C LYS A 101 -11.29 -12.53 -7.81
N TYR A 102 -10.43 -11.70 -8.41
CA TYR A 102 -10.84 -10.65 -9.33
C TYR A 102 -11.44 -11.25 -10.61
N GLU A 103 -10.75 -12.18 -11.25
CA GLU A 103 -11.24 -12.91 -12.44
C GLU A 103 -12.60 -13.57 -12.21
N LYS A 104 -12.77 -14.24 -11.06
CA LYS A 104 -14.06 -14.85 -10.70
C LYS A 104 -15.18 -13.81 -10.56
N ARG A 105 -14.89 -12.61 -10.05
CA ARG A 105 -15.87 -11.52 -9.94
C ARG A 105 -16.22 -10.97 -11.32
N MET A 106 -15.23 -10.77 -12.19
CA MET A 106 -15.45 -10.28 -13.56
C MET A 106 -16.29 -11.24 -14.37
N ARG A 107 -16.02 -12.55 -14.28
CA ARG A 107 -16.84 -13.57 -14.93
C ARG A 107 -18.29 -13.56 -14.45
N LYS A 108 -18.51 -13.53 -13.13
CA LYS A 108 -19.87 -13.48 -12.56
C LYS A 108 -20.62 -12.21 -12.98
N ALA A 109 -19.93 -11.07 -13.05
CA ALA A 109 -20.53 -9.81 -13.51
C ALA A 109 -20.90 -9.88 -15.00
N ALA A 110 -20.05 -10.48 -15.83
CA ALA A 110 -20.34 -10.69 -17.25
C ALA A 110 -21.53 -11.63 -17.47
N GLU A 111 -21.60 -12.75 -16.73
CA GLU A 111 -22.73 -13.68 -16.76
C GLU A 111 -24.03 -13.00 -16.32
N ALA A 112 -23.99 -12.18 -15.26
CA ALA A 112 -25.17 -11.45 -14.78
C ALA A 112 -25.65 -10.37 -15.77
N GLY A 113 -24.72 -9.71 -16.49
CA GLY A 113 -25.05 -8.71 -17.50
C GLY A 113 -25.58 -9.29 -18.82
N GLN A 114 -25.37 -10.59 -19.07
CA GLN A 114 -25.94 -11.31 -20.24
C GLN A 114 -27.34 -11.90 -19.95
N ALA A 115 -27.76 -11.93 -18.68
CA ALA A 115 -29.05 -12.46 -18.24
C ALA A 115 -30.12 -11.37 -18.02
N SER A 116 -29.88 -10.14 -18.45
CA SER A 116 -30.83 -9.01 -18.48
C SER A 116 -31.02 -8.56 -19.92
#